data_AF-A0A7C6Q8Y3-F1
#
_entry.id   AF-A0A7C6Q8Y3-F1
#
_cell.length_a   1.000
_cell.length_b   1.000
_cell.length_c   1.000
_cell.angle_alpha   90.00
_cell.angle_beta   90.00
_cell.angle_gamma   90.00
#
_symmetry.space_group_name_H-M   'P 1'
#
loop_
_entity.id
_entity.type
_entity.pdbx_description
1 polymer ?
#
loop_
_entity_poly.entity_id
_entity_poly.type
_entity_poly.pdbx_seq_one_letter_code
_entity_poly.pdbx_strand_id
1 'polypeptide(L)'
;GEHLLRLYPDKPVAIVEAEKTAVITSMVIPQYNWLAAGNLNGLNIEKSKILENRDIVLYPDAGCYDKWYKKMQQIRSEIYCRITISKLIEIHATPKQKEAGYDLADYIIQQLKAENNLPQPRSAHNTQPRTQTPPKPQPSPSAPFSPTLQRMINLNPSLLTLINKFQLIECR
;
A
#
# COMPACT_ATOMS: atom_id res chain seq x y z
N GLY A 1 -1.43 8.65 6.98
CA GLY A 1 -2.63 7.82 7.09
C GLY A 1 -3.53 8.15 8.27
N GLU A 2 -3.11 8.95 9.27
CA GLU A 2 -3.88 9.12 10.52
C GLU A 2 -5.32 9.62 10.33
N HIS A 3 -5.58 10.46 9.33
CA HIS A 3 -6.95 10.91 9.01
C HIS A 3 -7.92 9.74 8.74
N LEU A 4 -7.43 8.61 8.24
CA LEU A 4 -8.22 7.40 7.98
C LEU A 4 -8.73 6.72 9.25
N LEU A 5 -8.05 6.91 10.39
CA LEU A 5 -8.44 6.32 11.67
C LEU A 5 -9.82 6.80 12.15
N ARG A 6 -10.21 8.02 11.76
CA ARG A 6 -11.53 8.60 12.05
C ARG A 6 -12.57 8.22 11.00
N LEU A 7 -12.17 8.12 9.73
CA LEU A 7 -13.07 7.80 8.62
C LEU A 7 -13.44 6.31 8.58
N TYR A 8 -12.52 5.44 8.99
CA TYR A 8 -12.69 3.99 8.97
C TYR A 8 -12.28 3.40 10.33
N PRO A 9 -13.04 3.67 11.40
CA PRO A 9 -12.68 3.27 12.76
C PRO A 9 -12.57 1.76 12.94
N ASP A 10 -13.38 0.98 12.21
CA ASP A 10 -13.46 -0.48 12.32
C ASP A 10 -12.36 -1.21 11.54
N LYS A 11 -11.62 -0.52 10.68
CA LYS A 11 -10.51 -1.14 9.94
C LYS A 11 -9.31 -1.35 10.87
N PRO A 12 -8.68 -2.53 10.85
CA PRO A 12 -7.42 -2.76 11.56
C PRO A 12 -6.34 -1.81 11.03
N VAL A 13 -5.38 -1.49 11.89
CA VAL A 13 -4.27 -0.60 11.57
C VAL A 13 -3.04 -1.41 11.20
N ALA A 14 -2.44 -1.12 10.06
CA ALA A 14 -1.15 -1.67 9.67
C ALA A 14 -0.09 -0.57 9.72
N ILE A 15 1.03 -0.81 10.41
CA ILE A 15 2.11 0.17 10.58
C ILE A 15 3.38 -0.34 9.91
N VAL A 16 3.94 0.47 9.01
CA VAL A 16 5.22 0.23 8.32
C VAL A 16 6.22 1.33 8.67
N GLU A 17 7.49 1.17 8.31
CA GLU A 17 8.51 2.17 8.58
C GLU A 17 8.32 3.42 7.69
N ALA A 18 8.35 3.26 6.37
CA ALA A 18 8.33 4.39 5.44
C ALA A 18 6.94 4.74 4.87
N GLU A 19 6.73 6.02 4.57
CA GLU A 19 5.49 6.56 3.99
C GLU A 19 5.22 5.99 2.60
N LYS A 20 6.26 5.83 1.79
CA LYS A 20 6.18 5.21 0.45
C LYS A 20 5.55 3.81 0.55
N THR A 21 6.02 3.01 1.51
CA THR A 21 5.54 1.66 1.76
C THR A 21 4.06 1.68 2.12
N ALA A 22 3.66 2.58 3.02
CA ALA A 22 2.25 2.73 3.44
C ALA A 22 1.33 3.11 2.27
N VAL A 23 1.79 3.97 1.37
CA VAL A 23 1.02 4.34 0.16
C VAL A 23 0.85 3.14 -0.75
N ILE A 24 1.94 2.43 -1.08
CA ILE A 24 1.87 1.27 -1.99
C ILE A 24 1.00 0.17 -1.40
N THR A 25 1.17 -0.15 -0.12
CA THR A 25 0.39 -1.20 0.54
C THR A 25 -1.08 -0.81 0.67
N SER A 26 -1.41 0.47 0.84
CA SER A 26 -2.81 0.93 0.86
C SER A 26 -3.56 0.65 -0.45
N MET A 27 -2.84 0.62 -1.58
CA MET A 27 -3.41 0.33 -2.89
C MET A 27 -3.63 -1.17 -3.11
N VAL A 28 -2.78 -2.02 -2.53
CA VAL A 28 -2.79 -3.48 -2.73
C VAL A 28 -3.59 -4.21 -1.65
N ILE A 29 -3.63 -3.65 -0.45
CA ILE A 29 -4.22 -4.25 0.76
C ILE A 29 -5.15 -3.21 1.44
N PRO A 30 -6.28 -2.83 0.81
CA PRO A 30 -7.13 -1.71 1.24
C PRO A 30 -7.96 -2.00 2.51
N GLN A 31 -7.93 -3.23 3.03
CA GLN A 31 -8.63 -3.63 4.25
C GLN A 31 -8.01 -3.07 5.53
N TYR A 32 -6.78 -2.55 5.47
CA TYR A 32 -6.13 -1.88 6.61
C TYR A 32 -6.11 -0.36 6.46
N ASN A 33 -6.12 0.34 7.60
CA ASN A 33 -5.64 1.70 7.68
C ASN A 33 -4.11 1.68 7.78
N TRP A 34 -3.42 2.11 6.71
CA TRP A 34 -1.96 2.11 6.66
C TRP A 34 -1.38 3.40 7.25
N LEU A 35 -0.49 3.22 8.22
CA LEU A 35 0.31 4.29 8.84
C LEU A 35 1.79 4.02 8.62
N ALA A 36 2.56 5.09 8.49
CA ALA A 36 4.01 5.02 8.53
C ALA A 36 4.50 5.61 9.85
N ALA A 37 5.45 4.93 10.50
CA ALA A 37 6.13 5.46 11.67
C ALA A 37 7.17 6.53 11.29
N GLY A 38 7.67 6.51 10.06
CA GLY A 38 8.76 7.34 9.53
C GLY A 38 10.15 6.83 9.93
N ASN A 39 10.26 6.18 11.08
CA ASN A 39 11.41 5.41 11.59
C ASN A 39 11.03 4.75 12.92
N LEU A 40 11.98 4.02 13.53
CA LEU A 40 11.80 3.42 14.86
C LEU A 40 11.43 4.41 15.97
N ASN A 41 11.88 5.68 15.90
CA ASN A 41 11.55 6.69 16.91
C ASN A 41 10.10 7.21 16.78
N GLY A 42 9.49 7.06 15.61
CA GLY A 42 8.08 7.36 15.42
C GLY A 42 7.14 6.34 16.06
N LEU A 43 7.62 5.11 16.28
CA LEU A 43 6.92 4.09 17.05
C LEU A 43 7.21 4.26 18.55
N ASN A 44 6.60 5.30 19.13
CA ASN A 44 6.72 5.62 20.56
C ASN A 44 5.35 5.74 21.23
N ILE A 45 5.34 5.76 22.57
CA ILE A 45 4.11 5.79 23.38
C ILE A 45 3.25 7.01 23.06
N GLU A 46 3.84 8.21 23.04
CA GLU A 46 3.10 9.46 22.83
C GLU A 46 2.32 9.43 21.52
N LYS A 47 2.98 9.05 20.42
CA LYS A 47 2.35 8.93 19.10
C LYS A 47 1.40 7.75 19.01
N SER A 48 1.56 6.72 19.83
CA SER A 48 0.73 5.52 19.79
C SER A 48 -0.59 5.67 20.55
N LYS A 49 -0.81 6.77 21.30
CA LYS A 49 -2.08 7.03 22.00
C LYS A 49 -3.31 7.00 21.09
N ILE A 50 -3.15 7.44 19.85
CA ILE A 50 -4.22 7.42 18.82
C ILE A 50 -4.69 5.99 18.45
N LEU A 51 -3.91 4.98 18.85
CA LEU A 51 -4.14 3.57 18.55
C LEU A 51 -4.90 2.83 19.66
N GLU A 52 -5.29 3.53 20.73
CA GLU A 52 -6.08 2.96 21.82
C GLU A 52 -7.37 2.33 21.28
N ASN A 53 -7.73 1.16 21.83
CA ASN A 53 -8.87 0.34 21.42
C ASN A 53 -8.83 -0.16 19.96
N ARG A 54 -7.65 -0.20 19.32
CA ARG A 54 -7.50 -0.70 17.94
C ARG A 54 -6.77 -2.04 17.87
N ASP A 55 -7.08 -2.77 16.79
CA ASP A 55 -6.32 -3.93 16.33
C ASP A 55 -5.20 -3.46 15.40
N ILE A 56 -3.95 -3.77 15.76
CA ILE A 56 -2.75 -3.23 15.11
C ILE A 56 -1.81 -4.36 14.71
N VAL A 57 -1.28 -4.28 13.49
CA VAL A 57 -0.21 -5.16 13.00
C VAL A 57 0.98 -4.32 12.55
N LEU A 58 2.15 -4.60 13.14
CA LEU A 58 3.41 -3.98 12.75
C LEU A 58 4.09 -4.79 11.64
N TYR A 59 4.58 -4.11 10.61
CA TYR A 59 5.33 -4.66 9.49
C TYR A 59 6.70 -3.99 9.40
N PRO A 60 7.68 -4.45 10.22
CA PRO A 60 9.03 -3.88 10.21
C PRO A 60 9.78 -4.23 8.93
N ASP A 61 10.71 -3.38 8.53
CA ASP A 61 11.66 -3.65 7.46
C ASP A 61 12.58 -4.84 7.81
N ALA A 62 13.26 -5.37 6.80
CA ALA A 62 14.14 -6.51 6.95
C ALA A 62 15.27 -6.24 7.97
N GLY A 63 15.40 -7.10 8.99
CA GLY A 63 16.38 -6.93 10.07
C GLY A 63 15.96 -5.95 11.18
N CYS A 64 14.78 -5.34 11.09
CA CYS A 64 14.25 -4.43 12.11
C CYS A 64 13.33 -5.11 13.14
N TYR A 65 13.01 -6.41 12.97
CA TYR A 65 12.04 -7.13 13.79
C TYR A 65 12.28 -7.00 15.30
N ASP A 66 13.48 -7.32 15.80
CA ASP A 66 13.75 -7.33 17.24
C ASP A 66 13.63 -5.94 17.88
N LYS A 67 14.04 -4.89 17.17
CA LYS A 67 13.95 -3.50 17.64
C LYS A 67 12.48 -3.07 17.72
N TRP A 68 11.71 -3.38 16.69
CA TRP A 68 10.28 -3.10 16.65
C TRP A 68 9.50 -3.93 17.68
N TYR A 69 9.90 -5.19 17.92
CA TYR A 69 9.31 -6.04 18.95
C TYR A 69 9.47 -5.39 20.34
N LYS A 70 10.66 -4.86 20.66
CA LYS A 70 10.88 -4.15 21.93
C LYS A 70 9.98 -2.91 22.06
N LYS A 71 9.84 -2.11 21.00
CA LYS A 71 8.92 -0.95 20.96
C LYS A 71 7.47 -1.36 21.13
N MET A 72 7.06 -2.43 20.47
CA MET A 72 5.71 -3.00 20.61
C MET A 72 5.39 -3.36 22.05
N GLN A 73 6.33 -3.99 22.77
CA GLN A 73 6.12 -4.32 24.20
C GLN A 73 5.95 -3.08 25.06
N GLN A 74 6.73 -2.01 24.81
CA GLN A 74 6.59 -0.72 25.51
C GLN A 74 5.21 -0.08 25.26
N ILE A 75 4.75 -0.08 24.01
CA ILE A 75 3.43 0.46 23.67
C ILE A 75 2.33 -0.37 24.34
N ARG A 76 2.45 -1.70 24.30
CA ARG A 76 1.47 -2.62 24.88
C ARG A 76 1.37 -2.50 26.41
N SER A 77 2.44 -2.10 27.10
CA SER A 77 2.39 -1.90 28.55
C SER A 77 1.68 -0.60 28.97
N GLU A 78 1.56 0.38 28.07
CA GLU A 78 1.03 1.70 28.40
C GLU A 78 -0.29 2.04 27.70
N ILE A 79 -0.59 1.39 26.58
CA ILE A 79 -1.76 1.67 25.75
C ILE A 79 -2.61 0.42 25.62
N TYR A 80 -3.89 0.54 25.95
CA TYR A 80 -4.86 -0.54 25.81
C TYR A 80 -5.21 -0.74 24.32
N CYS A 81 -4.45 -1.60 23.65
CA CYS A 81 -4.64 -1.95 22.24
C CYS A 81 -4.24 -3.41 21.98
N ARG A 82 -4.74 -3.99 20.88
CA ARG A 82 -4.32 -5.32 20.43
C ARG A 82 -3.25 -5.17 19.38
N ILE A 83 -1.99 -5.13 19.82
CA ILE A 83 -0.83 -4.96 18.94
C ILE A 83 -0.11 -6.30 18.70
N THR A 84 0.17 -6.58 17.43
CA THR A 84 0.94 -7.73 16.97
C THR A 84 2.03 -7.27 16.00
N ILE A 85 3.00 -8.15 15.72
CA ILE A 85 4.10 -7.87 14.80
C ILE A 85 4.29 -9.03 13.83
N SER A 86 4.38 -8.70 12.56
CA SER A 86 4.55 -9.63 11.47
C SER A 86 6.02 -10.07 11.35
N LYS A 87 6.23 -11.39 11.24
CA LYS A 87 7.53 -11.99 10.92
C LYS A 87 7.76 -12.18 9.42
N LEU A 88 6.82 -11.75 8.58
CA LEU A 88 6.81 -12.02 7.14
C LEU A 88 8.16 -11.64 6.48
N ILE A 89 8.56 -10.38 6.65
CA ILE A 89 9.79 -9.86 6.03
C ILE A 89 11.04 -10.51 6.66
N GLU A 90 11.04 -10.68 7.98
CA GLU A 90 12.17 -11.26 8.71
C GLU A 90 12.49 -12.71 8.28
N ILE A 91 11.46 -13.49 7.98
CA ILE A 91 11.56 -14.90 7.55
C ILE A 91 11.96 -15.00 6.07
N HIS A 92 11.42 -14.13 5.20
CA HIS A 92 11.62 -14.25 3.76
C HIS A 92 12.84 -13.49 3.23
N ALA A 93 13.33 -12.46 3.95
CA ALA A 93 14.46 -11.68 3.49
C ALA A 93 15.77 -12.48 3.51
N THR A 94 16.38 -12.59 2.33
CA THR A 94 17.77 -13.07 2.18
C THR A 94 18.75 -12.10 2.86
N PRO A 95 19.99 -12.53 3.19
CA PRO A 95 20.99 -11.63 3.77
C PRO A 95 21.22 -10.35 2.98
N LYS A 96 21.23 -10.44 1.64
CA LYS A 96 21.36 -9.27 0.76
C LYS A 96 20.15 -8.34 0.83
N GLN A 97 18.95 -8.89 0.97
CA GLN A 97 17.72 -8.09 1.12
C GLN A 97 17.65 -7.42 2.50
N LYS A 98 18.14 -8.09 3.55
CA LYS A 98 18.31 -7.48 4.88
C LYS A 98 19.29 -6.30 4.82
N GLU A 99 20.43 -6.48 4.18
CA GLU A 99 21.42 -5.42 3.98
C GLU A 99 20.86 -4.25 3.14
N ALA A 100 20.03 -4.55 2.13
CA ALA A 100 19.36 -3.55 1.32
C ALA A 100 18.13 -2.90 1.99
N GLY A 101 17.75 -3.32 3.20
CA GLY A 101 16.60 -2.77 3.93
C GLY A 101 15.25 -3.07 3.27
N TYR A 102 15.07 -4.26 2.72
CA TYR A 102 13.82 -4.64 2.04
C TYR A 102 12.59 -4.44 2.94
N ASP A 103 11.54 -3.88 2.36
CA ASP A 103 10.26 -3.66 3.02
C ASP A 103 9.12 -4.45 2.35
N LEU A 104 7.89 -4.26 2.84
CA LEU A 104 6.71 -4.93 2.28
C LEU A 104 6.42 -4.51 0.84
N ALA A 105 6.69 -3.26 0.48
CA ALA A 105 6.44 -2.73 -0.84
C ALA A 105 7.41 -3.32 -1.88
N ASP A 106 8.66 -3.61 -1.51
CA ASP A 106 9.62 -4.26 -2.40
C ASP A 106 9.12 -5.64 -2.86
N TYR A 107 8.60 -6.45 -1.93
CA TYR A 107 7.99 -7.74 -2.26
C TYR A 107 6.75 -7.60 -3.14
N ILE A 108 5.87 -6.64 -2.83
CA ILE A 108 4.69 -6.34 -3.65
C ILE A 108 5.11 -5.97 -5.08
N ILE A 109 6.08 -5.07 -5.24
CA ILE A 109 6.58 -4.64 -6.54
C ILE A 109 7.21 -5.81 -7.30
N GLN A 110 7.98 -6.66 -6.63
CA GLN A 110 8.58 -7.85 -7.23
C GLN A 110 7.51 -8.81 -7.77
N GLN A 111 6.47 -9.07 -6.98
CA GLN A 111 5.36 -9.92 -7.36
C GLN A 111 4.59 -9.34 -8.57
N LEU A 112 4.27 -8.05 -8.53
CA LEU A 112 3.56 -7.38 -9.63
C LEU A 112 4.38 -7.36 -10.94
N LYS A 113 5.71 -7.27 -10.85
CA LYS A 113 6.60 -7.39 -12.02
C LYS A 113 6.61 -8.80 -12.57
N ALA A 114 6.62 -9.82 -11.71
CA ALA A 114 6.56 -11.22 -12.13
C ALA A 114 5.24 -11.54 -12.85
N GLU A 115 4.11 -11.04 -12.34
CA GLU A 115 2.79 -11.17 -12.97
C GLU A 115 2.70 -10.53 -14.35
N ASN A 116 3.32 -9.37 -14.54
CA ASN A 116 3.35 -8.69 -15.85
C ASN A 116 4.23 -9.43 -16.88
N ASN A 117 5.11 -10.35 -16.45
CA ASN A 117 6.00 -11.12 -17.32
C ASN A 117 5.48 -12.54 -17.65
N LEU A 118 4.31 -12.93 -17.11
CA LEU A 118 3.65 -14.17 -17.49
C LEU A 118 2.92 -13.99 -18.83
N PRO A 119 3.08 -14.90 -19.81
CA PRO A 119 2.29 -14.87 -21.03
C PRO A 119 0.82 -15.06 -20.67
N GLN A 120 0.01 -14.04 -20.95
CA GLN A 120 -1.44 -14.11 -20.78
C GLN A 120 -1.98 -15.32 -21.56
N PRO A 121 -2.77 -16.22 -20.93
CA PRO A 121 -3.44 -17.27 -21.68
C PRO A 121 -4.33 -16.62 -22.74
N ARG A 122 -4.06 -16.92 -24.01
CA ARG A 122 -4.89 -16.46 -25.13
C ARG A 122 -6.30 -17.00 -24.93
N SER A 123 -7.20 -16.16 -24.45
CA SER A 123 -8.63 -16.44 -24.46
C SER A 123 -9.08 -16.53 -25.91
N ALA A 124 -9.26 -17.76 -26.40
CA ALA A 124 -10.04 -18.03 -27.59
C ALA A 124 -11.53 -17.74 -27.31
N HIS A 125 -12.26 -17.37 -28.37
CA HIS A 125 -13.70 -17.07 -28.48
C HIS A 125 -14.02 -15.57 -28.29
N ASN A 126 -14.68 -14.84 -29.21
CA ASN A 126 -15.62 -15.27 -30.25
C ASN A 126 -15.64 -14.29 -31.45
N THR A 127 -15.73 -14.88 -32.63
CA THR A 127 -16.12 -14.28 -33.92
C THR A 127 -17.56 -13.79 -33.86
N GLN A 128 -17.85 -12.52 -34.21
CA GLN A 128 -19.14 -12.08 -34.79
C GLN A 128 -18.98 -10.75 -35.56
N PRO A 129 -19.85 -10.46 -36.56
CA PRO A 129 -19.52 -9.69 -37.77
C PRO A 129 -19.74 -8.18 -37.66
N ARG A 130 -19.00 -7.44 -38.50
CA ARG A 130 -19.16 -6.01 -38.79
C ARG A 130 -20.57 -5.68 -39.30
N THR A 131 -21.25 -4.77 -38.62
CA THR A 131 -22.19 -3.82 -39.25
C THR A 131 -21.74 -2.40 -38.92
N GLN A 132 -21.42 -1.64 -39.97
CA GLN A 132 -20.98 -0.26 -39.90
C GLN A 132 -22.21 0.66 -39.86
N THR A 133 -22.29 1.53 -38.86
CA THR A 133 -23.11 2.75 -38.87
C THR A 133 -22.23 3.93 -38.40
N PRO A 134 -22.44 5.14 -38.96
CA PRO A 134 -21.46 6.23 -38.93
C PRO A 134 -21.22 6.80 -37.52
N PRO A 135 -20.04 7.38 -37.25
CA PRO A 135 -19.67 7.81 -35.91
C PRO A 135 -20.44 9.09 -35.54
N LYS A 136 -21.30 8.98 -34.53
CA LYS A 136 -21.70 10.13 -33.70
C LYS A 136 -20.45 10.60 -32.93
N PRO A 137 -20.19 11.91 -32.79
CA PRO A 137 -19.05 12.38 -32.02
C PRO A 137 -19.27 11.99 -30.55
N GLN A 138 -18.49 11.03 -30.06
CA GLN A 138 -18.41 10.70 -28.64
C GLN A 138 -17.51 11.72 -27.94
N PRO A 139 -17.91 12.26 -26.77
CA PRO A 139 -17.03 13.08 -25.96
C PRO A 139 -15.87 12.22 -25.43
N SER A 140 -14.65 12.71 -25.64
CA SER A 140 -13.40 12.14 -25.13
C SER A 140 -13.42 11.96 -23.60
N PRO A 141 -13.04 10.80 -23.05
CA PRO A 141 -12.82 10.66 -21.61
C PRO A 141 -11.40 11.11 -21.27
N SER A 142 -11.16 12.43 -21.22
CA SER A 142 -9.99 12.95 -20.51
C SER A 142 -10.27 12.81 -19.01
N ALA A 143 -9.65 11.83 -18.35
CA ALA A 143 -9.82 11.60 -16.91
C ALA A 143 -9.51 12.90 -16.12
N PRO A 144 -10.41 13.37 -15.22
CA PRO A 144 -10.33 14.71 -14.67
C PRO A 144 -9.53 14.69 -13.36
N PHE A 145 -8.24 14.38 -13.43
CA PHE A 145 -7.35 14.45 -12.27
C PHE A 145 -7.07 15.91 -11.89
N SER A 146 -6.89 16.19 -10.59
CA SER A 146 -6.54 17.50 -10.08
C SER A 146 -5.22 17.99 -10.68
N PRO A 147 -4.96 19.32 -10.71
CA PRO A 147 -3.70 19.85 -11.24
C PRO A 147 -2.47 19.26 -10.54
N THR A 148 -2.60 18.94 -9.25
CA THR A 148 -1.54 18.30 -8.45
C THR A 148 -1.28 16.88 -8.92
N LEU A 149 -2.33 16.05 -9.03
CA LEU A 149 -2.19 14.66 -9.46
C LEU A 149 -1.70 14.58 -10.92
N GLN A 150 -2.19 15.48 -11.78
CA GLN A 150 -1.71 15.60 -13.15
C GLN A 150 -0.21 15.93 -13.21
N ARG A 151 0.27 16.84 -12.36
CA ARG A 151 1.69 17.16 -12.25
C ARG A 151 2.51 15.96 -11.78
N MET A 152 2.01 15.21 -10.81
CA MET A 152 2.68 14.00 -10.33
C MET A 152 2.76 12.93 -11.44
N ILE A 153 1.69 12.71 -12.19
CA ILE A 153 1.67 11.79 -13.34
C ILE A 153 2.69 12.21 -14.40
N ASN A 154 2.77 13.50 -14.72
CA ASN A 154 3.75 14.00 -15.69
C ASN A 154 5.20 13.81 -15.22
N LEU A 155 5.46 13.89 -13.91
CA LEU A 155 6.77 13.62 -13.32
C LEU A 155 7.11 12.14 -13.29
N ASN A 156 6.11 11.27 -13.07
CA ASN A 156 6.29 9.82 -13.07
C ASN A 156 5.08 9.12 -13.71
N PRO A 157 5.17 8.78 -15.02
CA PRO A 157 4.09 8.12 -15.76
C PRO A 157 3.64 6.79 -15.16
N SER A 158 4.48 6.14 -14.35
CA SER A 158 4.12 4.92 -13.60
C SER A 158 2.93 5.13 -12.67
N LEU A 159 2.71 6.37 -12.20
CA LEU A 159 1.54 6.70 -11.39
C LEU A 159 0.23 6.52 -12.16
N LEU A 160 0.18 6.87 -13.44
CA LEU A 160 -1.01 6.64 -14.26
C LEU A 160 -1.26 5.14 -14.46
N THR A 161 -0.20 4.37 -14.69
CA THR A 161 -0.28 2.90 -14.79
C THR A 161 -0.86 2.31 -13.50
N LEU A 162 -0.42 2.79 -12.34
CA LEU A 162 -0.92 2.35 -11.04
C LEU A 162 -2.38 2.77 -10.81
N ILE A 163 -2.73 4.02 -11.11
CA ILE A 163 -4.11 4.53 -11.00
C ILE A 163 -5.07 3.66 -11.83
N ASN A 164 -4.71 3.39 -13.09
CA ASN A 164 -5.53 2.57 -13.97
C ASN A 164 -5.58 1.11 -13.52
N LYS A 165 -4.44 0.52 -13.11
CA LYS A 165 -4.36 -0.88 -12.68
C LYS A 165 -5.20 -1.16 -11.44
N PHE A 166 -5.23 -0.22 -10.49
CA PHE A 166 -5.97 -0.35 -9.23
C PHE A 166 -7.34 0.35 -9.27
N GLN A 167 -7.78 0.85 -10.43
CA GLN A 167 -9.04 1.57 -10.61
C GLN A 167 -9.24 2.69 -9.57
N LEU A 168 -8.17 3.42 -9.26
CA LEU A 168 -8.20 4.46 -8.25
C LEU A 168 -8.96 5.68 -8.79
N ILE A 169 -9.91 6.15 -7.99
CA ILE A 169 -10.69 7.37 -8.26
C ILE A 169 -10.14 8.47 -7.34
N GLU A 170 -9.91 9.65 -7.89
CA GLU A 170 -9.56 10.81 -7.08
C GLU A 170 -10.80 11.32 -6.36
N CYS A 171 -10.83 11.19 -5.04
CA CYS A 171 -11.89 11.76 -4.21
C CYS A 171 -11.79 13.29 -4.26
N ARG A 172 -12.90 13.95 -4.62
CA ARG A 172 -13.04 15.41 -4.59
C ARG A 172 -13.61 15.89 -3.26
#